data_AF-A0A701ZHR6-F1
#
_entry.id   AF-A0A701ZHR6-F1
#
_cell.length_a   1.000
_cell.length_b   1.000
_cell.length_c   1.000
_cell.angle_alpha   90.00
_cell.angle_beta   90.00
_cell.angle_gamma   90.00
#
_symmetry.space_group_name_H-M   'P 1'
#
loop_
_entity.id
_entity.type
_entity.pdbx_description
1 polymer ?
#
loop_
_entity_poly.entity_id
_entity_poly.type
_entity_poly.pdbx_seq_one_letter_code
_entity_poly.pdbx_strand_id
1 'polypeptide(L)'
;MRFFMKKILILSIFFISLSSFGGGNMDSVRYTAYFNTKNSNCILSVNGLDYLSTLKGSRSISTGSNITDALENSTENNIGLIFFPSEPEIKSDEYYCEVKLVRSIPNNKDEMVTHFKVIFDGKGNRPYSDSNGYSIQDINDNTDNAIIRGISNRIKFKGDEKPENWLTAYRKFTVSGIPEWKWTKAAPQINDLALRGRLIESYKDLINDLKSSDLTTIKKKYSLALDEYAKTDLTDDTDLFFNSIGIVNAVQKGKVNLSPDWDNFKVLTYQNDRIFCLGIGGASRMSPIQFFNADGKRIFSWNPFFAVIDNKVVLVR
;
A
#
# COMPACT_ATOMS: atom_id res chain seq x y z
N MET A 1 41.69 34.09 -43.76
CA MET A 1 40.25 34.26 -43.50
C MET A 1 39.65 32.88 -43.28
N ARG A 2 39.48 32.44 -42.02
CA ARG A 2 39.05 31.08 -41.65
C ARG A 2 37.52 31.00 -41.70
N PHE A 3 36.98 30.16 -42.58
CA PHE A 3 35.56 29.81 -42.63
C PHE A 3 35.18 29.00 -41.38
N PHE A 4 34.25 29.51 -40.59
CA PHE A 4 33.67 28.81 -39.45
C PHE A 4 32.38 28.12 -39.90
N MET A 5 32.44 26.81 -40.15
CA MET A 5 31.24 25.98 -40.35
C MET A 5 30.46 25.88 -39.04
N LYS A 6 29.30 26.53 -38.97
CA LYS A 6 28.31 26.29 -37.90
C LYS A 6 27.69 24.90 -38.12
N LYS A 7 28.02 23.94 -37.25
CA LYS A 7 27.26 22.68 -37.12
C LYS A 7 25.89 23.02 -36.53
N ILE A 8 24.83 22.80 -37.31
CA ILE A 8 23.45 22.86 -36.85
C ILE A 8 23.17 21.53 -36.13
N LEU A 9 22.97 21.59 -34.82
CA LEU A 9 22.51 20.47 -34.01
C LEU A 9 20.98 20.37 -34.16
N ILE A 10 20.50 19.41 -34.96
CA ILE A 10 19.07 19.12 -35.07
C ILE A 10 18.69 18.32 -33.81
N LEU A 11 18.02 18.97 -32.88
CA LEU A 11 17.40 18.35 -31.72
C LEU A 11 16.08 17.71 -32.16
N SER A 12 16.09 16.40 -32.46
CA SER A 12 14.87 15.64 -32.73
C SER A 12 14.04 15.54 -31.45
N ILE A 13 13.04 16.40 -31.32
CA ILE A 13 11.99 16.30 -30.31
C ILE A 13 11.06 15.17 -30.75
N PHE A 14 11.26 13.98 -30.18
CA PHE A 14 10.25 12.91 -30.24
C PHE A 14 9.04 13.39 -29.43
N PHE A 15 8.03 13.93 -30.12
CA PHE A 15 6.68 14.02 -29.58
C PHE A 15 6.15 12.59 -29.46
N ILE A 16 6.27 12.01 -28.26
CA ILE A 16 5.43 10.88 -27.89
C ILE A 16 4.01 11.45 -27.86
N SER A 17 3.24 11.18 -28.91
CA SER A 17 1.80 11.39 -28.88
C SER A 17 1.26 10.56 -27.74
N LEU A 18 0.98 11.20 -26.62
CA LEU A 18 0.07 10.67 -25.61
C LEU A 18 -1.22 10.34 -26.36
N SER A 19 -1.50 9.06 -26.51
CA SER A 19 -2.84 8.58 -26.82
C SER A 19 -3.77 9.33 -25.90
N SER A 20 -4.61 10.18 -26.47
CA SER A 20 -5.72 10.77 -25.75
C SER A 20 -6.60 9.61 -25.31
N PHE A 21 -6.45 9.20 -24.05
CA PHE A 21 -7.45 8.40 -23.38
C PHE A 21 -8.79 9.12 -23.56
N GLY A 22 -9.79 8.36 -24.01
CA GLY A 22 -11.11 8.89 -24.33
C GLY A 22 -11.61 9.74 -23.17
N GLY A 23 -12.00 10.97 -23.49
CA GLY A 23 -12.64 11.91 -22.57
C GLY A 23 -14.02 11.41 -22.16
N GLY A 24 -14.06 10.40 -21.30
CA GLY A 24 -15.16 10.21 -20.38
C GLY A 24 -15.06 11.32 -19.32
N ASN A 25 -16.19 11.91 -18.94
CA ASN A 25 -16.28 12.81 -17.80
C ASN A 25 -15.67 12.11 -16.57
N MET A 26 -14.43 12.46 -16.21
CA MET A 26 -13.86 12.06 -14.93
C MET A 26 -14.57 12.90 -13.87
N ASP A 27 -15.75 12.46 -13.43
CA ASP A 27 -16.57 13.19 -12.44
C ASP A 27 -16.30 12.74 -10.99
N SER A 28 -15.27 11.92 -10.77
CA SER A 28 -15.04 11.26 -9.47
C SER A 28 -14.08 12.03 -8.58
N VAL A 29 -14.36 12.01 -7.27
CA VAL A 29 -13.45 12.48 -6.24
C VAL A 29 -12.30 11.49 -6.05
N ARG A 30 -11.08 11.99 -5.85
CA ARG A 30 -9.91 11.21 -5.45
C ARG A 30 -9.32 11.71 -4.15
N TYR A 31 -8.75 10.79 -3.39
CA TYR A 31 -7.98 11.08 -2.19
C TYR A 31 -6.54 10.60 -2.39
N THR A 32 -5.60 11.53 -2.40
CA THR A 32 -4.17 11.26 -2.59
C THR A 32 -3.42 11.52 -1.30
N ALA A 33 -2.72 10.52 -0.80
CA ALA A 33 -1.80 10.67 0.32
C ALA A 33 -0.38 10.90 -0.22
N TYR A 34 0.17 12.07 0.08
CA TYR A 34 1.57 12.39 -0.13
C TYR A 34 2.37 11.99 1.09
N PHE A 35 3.50 11.34 0.85
CA PHE A 35 4.33 10.72 1.85
C PHE A 35 5.78 11.18 1.65
N ASN A 36 6.30 11.86 2.65
CA ASN A 36 7.64 12.42 2.62
C ASN A 36 8.42 11.95 3.86
N THR A 37 9.64 11.50 3.65
CA THR A 37 10.48 10.94 4.72
C THR A 37 11.89 11.46 4.63
N LYS A 38 12.55 11.54 5.77
CA LYS A 38 13.98 11.85 5.86
C LYS A 38 14.63 10.94 6.86
N ASN A 39 15.60 10.14 6.40
CA ASN A 39 16.40 9.22 7.21
C ASN A 39 15.55 8.30 8.11
N SER A 40 14.35 7.91 7.70
CA SER A 40 13.40 7.27 8.63
C SER A 40 12.83 5.97 8.08
N ASN A 41 12.63 5.00 8.98
CA ASN A 41 11.73 3.88 8.76
C ASN A 41 10.30 4.38 9.00
N CYS A 42 9.52 4.44 7.94
CA CYS A 42 8.19 5.04 7.92
C CYS A 42 7.23 4.11 7.22
N ILE A 43 6.00 4.05 7.72
CA ILE A 43 4.88 3.39 7.04
C ILE A 43 3.69 4.34 7.04
N LEU A 44 3.15 4.60 5.87
CA LEU A 44 1.82 5.19 5.71
C LEU A 44 0.77 4.09 5.86
N SER A 45 -0.12 4.24 6.83
CA SER A 45 -1.22 3.33 7.08
C SER A 45 -2.57 4.02 6.87
N VAL A 46 -3.47 3.38 6.13
CA VAL A 46 -4.83 3.85 5.87
C VAL A 46 -5.80 2.73 6.25
N ASN A 47 -6.65 2.96 7.25
CA ASN A 47 -7.56 1.94 7.81
C ASN A 47 -6.87 0.59 8.10
N GLY A 48 -5.64 0.67 8.62
CA GLY A 48 -4.79 -0.48 8.95
C GLY A 48 -3.97 -1.03 7.78
N LEU A 49 -4.28 -0.70 6.52
CA LEU A 49 -3.52 -1.13 5.34
C LEU A 49 -2.24 -0.31 5.17
N ASP A 50 -1.14 -0.99 4.86
CA ASP A 50 0.14 -0.34 4.60
C ASP A 50 0.26 0.04 3.12
N TYR A 51 0.21 1.34 2.83
CA TYR A 51 0.23 1.86 1.45
C TYR A 51 1.64 2.14 0.95
N LEU A 52 2.43 2.85 1.75
CA LEU A 52 3.78 3.27 1.41
C LEU A 52 4.70 2.99 2.59
N SER A 53 5.93 2.60 2.28
CA SER A 53 6.87 2.17 3.31
C SER A 53 8.32 2.38 2.87
N THR A 54 9.17 2.80 3.79
CA THR A 54 10.62 2.91 3.59
C THR A 54 11.39 1.75 4.21
N LEU A 55 10.71 0.69 4.69
CA LEU A 55 11.35 -0.48 5.29
C LEU A 55 12.29 -1.20 4.32
N LYS A 56 12.01 -1.07 3.02
CA LYS A 56 12.88 -1.52 1.92
C LYS A 56 13.23 -0.30 1.08
N GLY A 57 14.49 -0.20 0.65
CA GLY A 57 14.96 0.89 -0.23
C GLY A 57 15.43 2.13 0.54
N SER A 58 15.22 3.32 -0.03
CA SER A 58 15.67 4.58 0.56
C SER A 58 14.87 4.94 1.81
N ARG A 59 15.56 5.52 2.81
CA ARG A 59 14.95 6.09 4.02
C ARG A 59 14.51 7.54 3.87
N SER A 60 14.87 8.15 2.74
CA SER A 60 14.48 9.50 2.35
C SER A 60 13.78 9.43 0.99
N ILE A 61 12.47 9.62 0.98
CA ILE A 61 11.64 9.60 -0.23
C ILE A 61 10.61 10.73 -0.17
N SER A 62 10.17 11.17 -1.35
CA SER A 62 8.99 12.02 -1.50
C SER A 62 8.14 11.44 -2.62
N THR A 63 6.94 10.99 -2.31
CA THR A 63 6.05 10.29 -3.24
C THR A 63 4.58 10.51 -2.88
N GLY A 64 3.66 10.00 -3.69
CA GLY A 64 2.22 10.01 -3.40
C GLY A 64 1.53 8.75 -3.91
N SER A 65 0.39 8.43 -3.32
CA SER A 65 -0.44 7.29 -3.72
C SER A 65 -1.92 7.66 -3.66
N ASN A 66 -2.68 7.22 -4.67
CA ASN A 66 -4.14 7.25 -4.62
C ASN A 66 -4.61 6.22 -3.60
N ILE A 67 -5.28 6.68 -2.55
CA ILE A 67 -5.75 5.81 -1.44
C ILE A 67 -7.26 5.63 -1.46
N THR A 68 -7.95 6.13 -2.49
CA THR A 68 -9.42 6.19 -2.58
C THR A 68 -10.07 4.82 -2.38
N ASP A 69 -9.44 3.77 -2.91
CA ASP A 69 -9.89 2.38 -2.79
C ASP A 69 -9.90 1.86 -1.34
N ALA A 70 -9.18 2.50 -0.40
CA ALA A 70 -9.20 2.16 1.04
C ALA A 70 -10.17 2.92 1.89
N LEU A 71 -10.85 3.91 1.32
CA LEU A 71 -11.69 4.79 2.10
C LEU A 71 -13.15 4.36 1.95
N GLU A 72 -13.88 4.45 3.05
CA GLU A 72 -15.31 4.19 3.08
C GLU A 72 -16.08 5.51 3.11
N ASN A 73 -17.00 5.66 2.16
CA ASN A 73 -17.76 6.88 1.96
C ASN A 73 -18.66 7.19 3.17
N SER A 74 -18.74 8.46 3.59
CA SER A 74 -19.62 8.94 4.68
C SER A 74 -19.45 8.22 6.03
N THR A 75 -18.29 7.61 6.28
CA THR A 75 -17.96 6.97 7.56
C THR A 75 -16.58 7.41 8.05
N GLU A 76 -16.26 7.07 9.30
CA GLU A 76 -14.95 7.37 9.89
C GLU A 76 -13.87 6.48 9.26
N ASN A 77 -12.86 7.14 8.70
CA ASN A 77 -11.63 6.56 8.19
C ASN A 77 -10.44 7.01 9.05
N ASN A 78 -9.31 6.31 8.94
CA ASN A 78 -8.08 6.61 9.65
C ASN A 78 -6.90 6.66 8.69
N ILE A 79 -6.09 7.70 8.80
CA ILE A 79 -4.79 7.81 8.13
C ILE A 79 -3.72 8.04 9.19
N GLY A 80 -2.57 7.40 9.04
CA GLY A 80 -1.50 7.58 10.00
C GLY A 80 -0.14 7.12 9.55
N LEU A 81 0.80 7.42 10.43
CA LEU A 81 2.22 7.16 10.27
C LEU A 81 2.66 6.20 11.36
N ILE A 82 3.48 5.23 10.98
CA ILE A 82 4.29 4.45 11.92
C ILE A 82 5.74 4.80 11.66
N PHE A 83 6.40 5.33 12.68
CA PHE A 83 7.69 5.99 12.57
C PHE A 83 8.74 5.38 13.50
N PHE A 84 9.93 5.20 12.95
CA PHE A 84 11.15 4.94 13.69
C PHE A 84 12.34 5.60 12.96
N PRO A 85 13.25 6.28 13.67
CA PRO A 85 14.51 6.76 13.08
C PRO A 85 15.27 5.63 12.37
N SER A 86 15.95 5.86 11.24
CA SER A 86 16.73 4.79 10.59
C SER A 86 17.93 4.34 11.43
N GLU A 87 18.58 3.25 11.03
CA GLU A 87 19.70 2.65 11.77
C GLU A 87 20.82 3.65 12.12
N PRO A 88 21.46 3.47 13.30
CA PRO A 88 22.38 4.43 13.93
C PRO A 88 23.69 4.69 13.17
N GLU A 89 23.99 3.89 12.15
CA GLU A 89 25.19 4.05 11.31
C GLU A 89 25.17 5.36 10.50
N ILE A 90 23.98 5.86 10.16
CA ILE A 90 23.80 7.16 9.51
C ILE A 90 23.18 8.13 10.51
N LYS A 91 24.05 8.90 11.16
CA LYS A 91 23.64 9.96 12.09
C LYS A 91 23.12 11.18 11.33
N SER A 92 21.94 11.63 11.71
CA SER A 92 21.34 12.87 11.21
C SER A 92 20.84 13.71 12.38
N ASP A 93 20.81 15.01 12.20
CA ASP A 93 20.18 15.91 13.18
C ASP A 93 18.65 15.81 13.14
N GLU A 94 18.07 15.31 12.04
CA GLU A 94 16.62 15.30 11.85
C GLU A 94 16.15 14.05 11.10
N TYR A 95 15.15 13.41 11.71
CA TYR A 95 14.44 12.24 11.21
C TYR A 95 12.95 12.58 11.15
N TYR A 96 12.27 12.31 10.03
CA TYR A 96 10.82 12.48 10.01
C TYR A 96 10.09 11.54 9.05
N CYS A 97 8.81 11.33 9.35
CA CYS A 97 7.78 10.90 8.41
C CYS A 97 6.70 11.97 8.35
N GLU A 98 6.19 12.25 7.16
CA GLU A 98 5.19 13.27 6.91
C GLU A 98 4.10 12.71 6.01
N VAL A 99 2.85 13.02 6.35
CA VAL A 99 1.70 12.70 5.53
C VAL A 99 0.88 13.96 5.27
N LYS A 100 0.53 14.17 4.00
CA LYS A 100 -0.43 15.17 3.57
C LYS A 100 -1.51 14.47 2.75
N LEU A 101 -2.74 14.53 3.20
CA LEU A 101 -3.89 14.00 2.49
C LEU A 101 -4.61 15.13 1.75
N VAL A 102 -4.84 14.93 0.47
CA VAL A 102 -5.51 15.87 -0.41
C VAL A 102 -6.71 15.19 -1.07
N ARG A 103 -7.82 15.92 -1.12
CA ARG A 103 -9.01 15.60 -1.90
C ARG A 103 -8.96 16.38 -3.21
N SER A 104 -9.08 15.68 -4.33
CA SER A 104 -9.08 16.25 -5.67
C SER A 104 -10.41 15.98 -6.34
N ILE A 105 -11.06 17.04 -6.81
CA ILE A 105 -12.21 16.96 -7.70
C ILE A 105 -11.78 17.52 -9.06
N PRO A 106 -12.06 16.83 -10.18
CA PRO A 106 -11.75 17.33 -11.51
C PRO A 106 -12.32 18.72 -11.75
N ASN A 107 -11.49 19.59 -12.35
CA ASN A 107 -11.77 21.01 -12.62
C ASN A 107 -11.93 21.92 -11.37
N ASN A 108 -11.73 21.41 -10.16
CA ASN A 108 -11.70 22.21 -8.94
C ASN A 108 -10.29 22.30 -8.36
N LYS A 109 -10.10 23.20 -7.40
CA LYS A 109 -8.87 23.25 -6.61
C LYS A 109 -8.82 22.06 -5.67
N ASP A 110 -7.62 21.51 -5.51
CA ASP A 110 -7.32 20.52 -4.49
C ASP A 110 -7.62 21.06 -3.08
N GLU A 111 -8.29 20.24 -2.29
CA GLU A 111 -8.65 20.53 -0.91
C GLU A 111 -7.73 19.72 0.01
N MET A 112 -7.01 20.39 0.90
CA MET A 112 -6.26 19.70 1.94
C MET A 112 -7.23 19.08 2.94
N VAL A 113 -7.04 17.82 3.30
CA VAL A 113 -7.85 17.15 4.33
C VAL A 113 -7.11 17.21 5.66
N THR A 114 -5.85 16.80 5.66
CA THR A 114 -4.98 16.82 6.84
C THR A 114 -3.52 16.83 6.42
N HIS A 115 -2.65 17.43 7.23
CA HIS A 115 -1.21 17.44 7.06
C HIS A 115 -0.51 17.41 8.41
N PHE A 116 0.28 16.38 8.67
CA PHE A 116 1.09 16.29 9.88
C PHE A 116 2.40 15.56 9.65
N LYS A 117 3.34 15.79 10.57
CA LYS A 117 4.69 15.25 10.54
C LYS A 117 5.06 14.69 11.91
N VAL A 118 5.66 13.51 11.92
CA VAL A 118 6.29 12.91 13.10
C VAL A 118 7.79 13.07 12.97
N ILE A 119 8.45 13.56 14.02
CA ILE A 119 9.87 13.94 13.99
C ILE A 119 10.60 13.29 15.16
N PHE A 120 11.86 12.92 14.92
CA PHE A 120 12.85 12.70 15.98
C PHE A 120 14.04 13.67 15.80
N ASP A 121 14.34 14.43 16.86
CA ASP A 121 15.51 15.33 16.94
C ASP A 121 16.77 14.54 17.32
N GLY A 122 17.64 14.31 16.34
CA GLY A 122 18.88 13.55 16.50
C GLY A 122 20.08 14.36 16.97
N LYS A 123 19.92 15.68 17.19
CA LYS A 123 21.02 16.56 17.59
C LYS A 123 21.73 16.05 18.83
N GLY A 124 23.06 16.23 18.85
CA GLY A 124 23.89 15.82 19.99
C GLY A 124 24.00 14.30 20.16
N ASN A 125 23.67 13.50 19.14
CA ASN A 125 23.61 12.03 19.23
C ASN A 125 22.55 11.53 20.23
N ARG A 126 21.39 12.19 20.27
CA ARG A 126 20.28 11.78 21.14
C ARG A 126 19.93 10.30 20.89
N PRO A 127 19.83 9.46 21.94
CA PRO A 127 19.47 8.06 21.77
C PRO A 127 18.00 7.92 21.34
N TYR A 128 17.68 6.98 20.45
CA TYR A 128 16.31 6.75 19.97
C TYR A 128 15.33 6.29 21.06
N SER A 129 15.84 5.85 22.22
CA SER A 129 15.05 5.55 23.42
C SER A 129 14.58 6.80 24.17
N ASP A 130 15.14 7.98 23.88
CA ASP A 130 14.72 9.23 24.51
C ASP A 130 13.40 9.72 23.91
N SER A 131 12.33 9.52 24.68
CA SER A 131 10.98 9.95 24.31
C SER A 131 10.85 11.46 24.07
N ASN A 132 11.71 12.30 24.67
CA ASN A 132 11.71 13.75 24.48
C ASN A 132 12.28 14.18 23.11
N GLY A 133 12.94 13.27 22.40
CA GLY A 133 13.37 13.51 21.03
C GLY A 133 12.22 13.50 20.04
N TYR A 134 11.08 12.91 20.41
CA TYR A 134 9.94 12.73 19.52
C TYR A 134 8.96 13.88 19.62
N SER A 135 8.49 14.34 18.47
CA SER A 135 7.40 15.32 18.39
C SER A 135 6.47 15.02 17.21
N ILE A 136 5.24 15.53 17.33
CA ILE A 136 4.26 15.54 16.23
C ILE A 136 3.95 17.00 15.94
N GLN A 137 4.18 17.41 14.69
CA GLN A 137 3.78 18.71 14.18
C GLN A 137 2.48 18.54 13.41
N ASP A 138 1.42 19.15 13.93
CA ASP A 138 0.14 19.27 13.24
C ASP A 138 0.15 20.53 12.38
N ILE A 139 0.29 20.35 11.06
CA ILE A 139 0.57 21.45 10.13
C ILE A 139 -0.75 22.02 9.60
N ASN A 140 -1.72 21.15 9.32
CA ASN A 140 -3.07 21.55 8.93
C ASN A 140 -4.08 20.44 9.26
N ASP A 141 -5.25 20.85 9.73
CA ASP A 141 -6.36 19.96 10.05
C ASP A 141 -7.68 20.58 9.56
N ASN A 142 -8.32 19.91 8.59
CA ASN A 142 -9.68 20.23 8.16
C ASN A 142 -10.65 19.08 8.49
N THR A 143 -10.30 18.26 9.48
CA THR A 143 -11.06 17.07 9.90
C THR A 143 -11.77 17.26 11.24
N ASP A 144 -11.43 18.31 12.00
CA ASP A 144 -11.86 18.54 13.38
C ASP A 144 -11.52 17.38 14.35
N ASN A 145 -10.51 16.57 14.02
CA ASN A 145 -10.09 15.42 14.80
C ASN A 145 -8.63 15.53 15.23
N ALA A 146 -8.38 15.41 16.54
CA ALA A 146 -7.03 15.41 17.08
C ALA A 146 -6.18 14.23 16.56
N ILE A 147 -4.87 14.44 16.48
CA ILE A 147 -3.92 13.36 16.21
C ILE A 147 -3.80 12.48 17.44
N ILE A 148 -4.09 11.20 17.27
CA ILE A 148 -3.96 10.17 18.29
C ILE A 148 -2.54 9.61 18.23
N ARG A 149 -1.77 9.86 19.30
CA ARG A 149 -0.44 9.31 19.51
C ARG A 149 -0.55 7.90 20.10
N GLY A 150 0.25 6.98 19.58
CA GLY A 150 0.32 5.62 20.12
C GLY A 150 1.66 4.95 19.84
N ILE A 151 1.70 3.65 20.03
CA ILE A 151 2.87 2.82 19.80
C ILE A 151 2.48 1.58 18.98
N SER A 152 3.34 1.18 18.03
CA SER A 152 3.22 -0.08 17.30
C SER A 152 4.40 -1.00 17.58
N ASN A 153 4.11 -2.28 17.77
CA ASN A 153 5.09 -3.37 17.96
C ASN A 153 4.99 -4.44 16.86
N ARG A 154 4.30 -4.13 15.75
CA ARG A 154 3.95 -5.12 14.71
C ARG A 154 5.12 -5.51 13.81
N ILE A 155 6.24 -4.77 13.84
CA ILE A 155 7.45 -5.09 13.06
C ILE A 155 8.63 -5.28 13.99
N LYS A 156 9.38 -6.35 13.74
CA LYS A 156 10.64 -6.68 14.42
C LYS A 156 11.73 -6.77 13.36
N PHE A 157 12.81 -6.00 13.51
CA PHE A 157 13.98 -6.15 12.66
C PHE A 157 14.88 -7.28 13.18
N LYS A 158 15.66 -7.88 12.28
CA LYS A 158 16.55 -9.00 12.61
C LYS A 158 17.73 -8.49 13.41
N GLY A 159 17.97 -9.05 14.58
CA GLY A 159 19.09 -8.66 15.46
C GLY A 159 18.72 -7.64 16.54
N ASP A 160 17.51 -7.06 16.47
CA ASP A 160 16.99 -6.21 17.54
C ASP A 160 16.39 -7.08 18.66
N GLU A 161 16.74 -6.80 19.92
CA GLU A 161 16.00 -7.33 21.08
C GLU A 161 14.53 -6.86 21.04
N LYS A 162 14.29 -5.67 20.48
CA LYS A 162 13.09 -5.16 19.79
C LYS A 162 13.25 -3.64 19.64
N PRO A 163 12.77 -3.02 18.55
CA PRO A 163 12.38 -1.62 18.58
C PRO A 163 11.04 -1.54 19.35
N GLU A 164 11.07 -1.54 20.68
CA GLU A 164 9.85 -1.81 21.48
C GLU A 164 8.71 -0.82 21.23
N ASN A 165 8.96 0.38 20.67
CA ASN A 165 7.91 1.39 20.60
C ASN A 165 7.96 2.24 19.32
N TRP A 166 7.49 1.73 18.17
CA TRP A 166 7.39 2.58 16.99
C TRP A 166 6.32 3.63 17.24
N LEU A 167 6.71 4.90 17.19
CA LEU A 167 5.77 5.99 17.39
C LEU A 167 4.72 5.94 16.29
N THR A 168 3.46 5.98 16.69
CA THR A 168 2.35 6.11 15.77
C THR A 168 1.64 7.43 15.96
N ALA A 169 1.15 7.99 14.85
CA ALA A 169 0.33 9.18 14.81
C ALA A 169 -0.79 8.93 13.80
N TYR A 170 -2.04 8.92 14.26
CA TYR A 170 -3.22 8.69 13.42
C TYR A 170 -4.21 9.83 13.56
N ARG A 171 -4.90 10.16 12.47
CA ARG A 171 -6.03 11.09 12.47
C ARG A 171 -7.24 10.43 11.83
N LYS A 172 -8.37 10.58 12.51
CA LYS A 172 -9.69 10.21 12.02
C LYS A 172 -10.20 11.26 11.04
N PHE A 173 -10.90 10.84 10.00
CA PHE A 173 -11.50 11.75 9.03
C PHE A 173 -12.65 11.08 8.29
N THR A 174 -13.55 11.88 7.74
CA THR A 174 -14.63 11.40 6.87
C THR A 174 -14.37 11.79 5.42
N VAL A 175 -14.84 10.99 4.48
CA VAL A 175 -14.75 11.29 3.05
C VAL A 175 -16.11 11.32 2.38
N SER A 176 -16.17 11.99 1.24
CA SER A 176 -17.39 12.12 0.44
C SER A 176 -17.08 12.09 -1.06
N GLY A 177 -18.01 11.55 -1.84
CA GLY A 177 -17.99 11.59 -3.31
C GLY A 177 -17.10 10.53 -3.96
N ILE A 178 -16.71 9.50 -3.21
CA ILE A 178 -16.04 8.30 -3.74
C ILE A 178 -17.06 7.19 -4.02
N PRO A 179 -16.75 6.22 -4.90
CA PRO A 179 -17.60 5.06 -5.12
C PRO A 179 -17.86 4.25 -3.86
N GLU A 180 -18.99 3.54 -3.83
CA GLU A 180 -19.21 2.46 -2.86
C GLU A 180 -18.43 1.21 -3.29
N TRP A 181 -17.44 0.83 -2.50
CA TRP A 181 -16.70 -0.41 -2.70
C TRP A 181 -17.53 -1.63 -2.27
N LYS A 182 -17.28 -2.77 -2.87
CA LYS A 182 -17.91 -4.04 -2.46
C LYS A 182 -17.33 -4.52 -1.14
N TRP A 183 -16.04 -4.30 -0.88
CA TRP A 183 -15.41 -4.72 0.38
C TRP A 183 -16.04 -4.10 1.62
N THR A 184 -16.65 -2.91 1.53
CA THR A 184 -17.31 -2.25 2.68
C THR A 184 -18.53 -3.03 3.17
N LYS A 185 -19.13 -3.85 2.30
CA LYS A 185 -20.28 -4.74 2.61
C LYS A 185 -19.86 -6.03 3.32
N ALA A 186 -18.56 -6.27 3.48
CA ALA A 186 -18.06 -7.46 4.14
C ALA A 186 -18.35 -7.45 5.65
N ALA A 187 -18.62 -8.62 6.20
CA ALA A 187 -18.78 -8.78 7.64
C ALA A 187 -17.41 -8.86 8.34
N PRO A 188 -17.17 -8.15 9.46
CA PRO A 188 -15.99 -8.35 10.27
C PRO A 188 -15.84 -9.83 10.67
N GLN A 189 -14.62 -10.34 10.64
CA GLN A 189 -14.32 -11.74 10.96
C GLN A 189 -13.52 -11.85 12.25
N ILE A 190 -13.79 -12.89 13.03
CA ILE A 190 -12.98 -13.24 14.19
C ILE A 190 -11.71 -13.94 13.69
N ASN A 191 -10.54 -13.48 14.14
CA ASN A 191 -9.26 -14.10 13.81
C ASN A 191 -9.05 -15.39 14.62
N ASP A 192 -9.66 -16.48 14.15
CA ASP A 192 -9.61 -17.80 14.77
C ASP A 192 -9.18 -18.91 13.79
N LEU A 193 -9.17 -20.16 14.29
CA LEU A 193 -8.82 -21.33 13.49
C LEU A 193 -9.81 -21.60 12.36
N ALA A 194 -11.08 -21.21 12.50
CA ALA A 194 -12.10 -21.42 11.48
C ALA A 194 -11.87 -20.47 10.29
N LEU A 195 -11.61 -19.18 10.55
CA LEU A 195 -11.22 -18.23 9.53
C LEU A 195 -9.92 -18.66 8.84
N ARG A 196 -8.91 -19.07 9.61
CA ARG A 196 -7.64 -19.57 9.06
C ARG A 196 -7.86 -20.77 8.14
N GLY A 197 -8.69 -21.73 8.54
CA GLY A 197 -9.01 -22.91 7.75
C GLY A 197 -9.67 -22.55 6.41
N ARG A 198 -10.72 -21.71 6.43
CA ARG A 198 -11.39 -21.22 5.21
C ARG A 198 -10.42 -20.50 4.28
N LEU A 199 -9.55 -19.68 4.84
CA LEU A 199 -8.58 -18.92 4.07
C LEU A 199 -7.53 -19.83 3.41
N ILE A 200 -7.01 -20.83 4.11
CA ILE A 200 -6.10 -21.84 3.53
C ILE A 200 -6.77 -22.56 2.35
N GLU A 201 -8.04 -22.93 2.46
CA GLU A 201 -8.76 -23.56 1.35
C GLU A 201 -8.92 -22.61 0.15
N SER A 202 -9.19 -21.32 0.37
CA SER A 202 -9.20 -20.32 -0.71
C SER A 202 -7.84 -20.15 -1.38
N TYR A 203 -6.74 -20.21 -0.61
CA TYR A 203 -5.39 -20.18 -1.18
C TYR A 203 -5.06 -21.45 -1.98
N LYS A 204 -5.44 -22.64 -1.49
CA LYS A 204 -5.26 -23.90 -2.22
C LYS A 204 -6.02 -23.90 -3.54
N ASP A 205 -7.26 -23.41 -3.54
CA ASP A 205 -8.09 -23.26 -4.73
C ASP A 205 -7.40 -22.37 -5.78
N LEU A 206 -6.87 -21.20 -5.38
CA LEU A 206 -6.10 -20.33 -6.27
C LEU A 206 -4.80 -20.98 -6.76
N ILE A 207 -4.07 -21.68 -5.88
CA ILE A 207 -2.83 -22.40 -6.26
C ILE A 207 -3.13 -23.48 -7.30
N ASN A 208 -4.27 -24.18 -7.18
CA ASN A 208 -4.70 -25.17 -8.15
C ASN A 208 -5.00 -24.54 -9.53
N ASP A 209 -5.68 -23.40 -9.59
CA ASP A 209 -5.90 -22.68 -10.86
C ASP A 209 -4.57 -22.19 -11.47
N LEU A 210 -3.66 -21.67 -10.64
CA LEU A 210 -2.34 -21.20 -11.06
C LEU A 210 -1.46 -22.35 -11.55
N LYS A 211 -1.63 -23.57 -11.02
CA LYS A 211 -0.92 -24.78 -11.48
C LYS A 211 -1.24 -25.12 -12.93
N SER A 212 -2.49 -24.94 -13.35
CA SER A 212 -2.91 -25.13 -14.75
C SER A 212 -2.69 -23.91 -15.63
N SER A 213 -2.12 -22.82 -15.09
CA SER A 213 -1.98 -21.54 -15.77
C SER A 213 -3.31 -20.99 -16.31
N ASP A 214 -4.43 -21.27 -15.64
CA ASP A 214 -5.76 -20.84 -16.08
C ASP A 214 -6.01 -19.37 -15.67
N LEU A 215 -5.36 -18.46 -16.40
CA LEU A 215 -5.47 -17.02 -16.18
C LEU A 215 -6.90 -16.51 -16.33
N THR A 216 -7.73 -17.16 -17.14
CA THR A 216 -9.15 -16.79 -17.32
C THR A 216 -9.94 -17.03 -16.04
N THR A 217 -9.78 -18.20 -15.41
CA THR A 217 -10.43 -18.51 -14.13
C THR A 217 -9.91 -17.62 -13.01
N ILE A 218 -8.60 -17.37 -12.94
CA ILE A 218 -8.01 -16.47 -11.93
C ILE A 218 -8.58 -15.06 -12.08
N LYS A 219 -8.61 -14.52 -13.30
CA LYS A 219 -9.17 -13.19 -13.57
C LYS A 219 -10.65 -13.10 -13.19
N LYS A 220 -11.43 -14.16 -13.47
CA LYS A 220 -12.85 -14.24 -13.07
C LYS A 220 -13.02 -14.26 -11.55
N LYS A 221 -12.19 -15.00 -10.81
CA LYS A 221 -12.20 -15.00 -9.34
C LYS A 221 -11.79 -13.64 -8.76
N TYR A 222 -10.95 -12.89 -9.47
CA TYR A 222 -10.44 -11.58 -9.07
C TYR A 222 -11.26 -10.39 -9.59
N SER A 223 -12.35 -10.64 -10.32
CA SER A 223 -13.09 -9.58 -11.04
C SER A 223 -13.57 -8.46 -10.13
N LEU A 224 -14.06 -8.79 -8.93
CA LEU A 224 -14.51 -7.80 -7.96
C LEU A 224 -13.40 -6.82 -7.60
N ALA A 225 -12.20 -7.31 -7.31
CA ALA A 225 -11.04 -6.48 -7.00
C ALA A 225 -10.59 -5.64 -8.21
N LEU A 226 -10.55 -6.25 -9.39
CA LEU A 226 -10.18 -5.57 -10.63
C LEU A 226 -11.15 -4.42 -10.97
N ASP A 227 -12.45 -4.63 -10.77
CA ASP A 227 -13.46 -3.59 -10.97
C ASP A 227 -13.27 -2.40 -10.01
N GLU A 228 -12.87 -2.67 -8.75
CA GLU A 228 -12.58 -1.62 -7.77
C GLU A 228 -11.32 -0.82 -8.13
N TYR A 229 -10.26 -1.49 -8.60
CA TYR A 229 -9.06 -0.82 -9.08
C TYR A 229 -9.32 0.04 -10.32
N ALA A 230 -10.03 -0.53 -11.30
CA ALA A 230 -10.39 0.19 -12.52
C ALA A 230 -11.17 1.47 -12.20
N LYS A 231 -12.19 1.37 -11.34
CA LYS A 231 -12.95 2.54 -10.86
C LYS A 231 -12.11 3.56 -10.11
N THR A 232 -11.13 3.12 -9.34
CA THR A 232 -10.25 4.02 -8.58
C THR A 232 -9.37 4.88 -9.50
N ASP A 233 -8.93 4.30 -10.61
CA ASP A 233 -8.11 4.97 -11.63
C ASP A 233 -8.92 5.54 -12.79
N LEU A 234 -10.26 5.47 -12.70
CA LEU A 234 -11.21 6.04 -13.67
C LEU A 234 -11.10 5.44 -15.06
N THR A 235 -11.03 4.12 -15.06
CA THR A 235 -11.10 3.28 -16.24
C THR A 235 -12.05 2.11 -15.99
N ASP A 236 -12.47 1.46 -17.06
CA ASP A 236 -13.14 0.16 -17.06
C ASP A 236 -12.20 -0.98 -17.50
N ASP A 237 -10.93 -0.67 -17.77
CA ASP A 237 -9.93 -1.61 -18.24
C ASP A 237 -9.38 -2.49 -17.09
N THR A 238 -10.13 -3.53 -16.76
CA THR A 238 -9.70 -4.55 -15.80
C THR A 238 -8.50 -5.37 -16.29
N ASP A 239 -8.23 -5.40 -17.60
CA ASP A 239 -7.11 -6.13 -18.21
C ASP A 239 -5.80 -5.42 -17.89
N LEU A 240 -5.79 -4.09 -17.97
CA LEU A 240 -4.65 -3.27 -17.55
C LEU A 240 -4.20 -3.63 -16.14
N PHE A 241 -5.12 -3.67 -15.18
CA PHE A 241 -4.81 -4.03 -13.79
C PHE A 241 -4.35 -5.47 -13.66
N PHE A 242 -5.07 -6.41 -14.26
CA PHE A 242 -4.72 -7.83 -14.19
C PHE A 242 -3.35 -8.14 -14.79
N ASN A 243 -2.95 -7.40 -15.83
CA ASN A 243 -1.62 -7.53 -16.43
C ASN A 243 -0.54 -6.85 -15.58
N SER A 244 -0.88 -5.77 -14.87
CA SER A 244 0.07 -5.00 -14.05
C SER A 244 0.51 -5.71 -12.77
N ILE A 245 -0.34 -6.56 -12.17
CA ILE A 245 -0.03 -7.23 -10.90
C ILE A 245 1.06 -8.30 -11.02
N GLY A 246 1.46 -8.68 -12.23
CA GLY A 246 2.62 -9.55 -12.48
C GLY A 246 2.34 -11.06 -12.50
N ILE A 247 1.09 -11.50 -12.27
CA ILE A 247 0.70 -12.93 -12.32
C ILE A 247 1.00 -13.51 -13.71
N VAL A 248 0.65 -12.80 -14.78
CA VAL A 248 0.86 -13.24 -16.17
C VAL A 248 2.34 -13.54 -16.44
N ASN A 249 3.23 -12.64 -16.04
CA ASN A 249 4.67 -12.85 -16.16
C ASN A 249 5.17 -13.99 -15.27
N ALA A 250 4.59 -14.17 -14.08
CA ALA A 250 5.01 -15.19 -13.13
C ALA A 250 4.67 -16.61 -13.61
N VAL A 251 3.48 -16.82 -14.19
CA VAL A 251 3.09 -18.13 -14.76
C VAL A 251 3.90 -18.48 -16.01
N GLN A 252 4.37 -17.47 -16.76
CA GLN A 252 5.23 -17.69 -17.94
C GLN A 252 6.67 -18.04 -17.54
N LYS A 253 7.20 -17.42 -16.49
CA LYS A 253 8.61 -17.51 -16.11
C LYS A 253 8.90 -18.52 -15.00
N GLY A 254 7.87 -19.07 -14.36
CA GLY A 254 8.04 -19.96 -13.22
C GLY A 254 6.81 -20.82 -12.95
N LYS A 255 6.89 -21.58 -11.85
CA LYS A 255 5.82 -22.43 -11.36
C LYS A 255 5.41 -22.00 -9.95
N VAL A 256 4.12 -22.06 -9.67
CA VAL A 256 3.59 -21.80 -8.34
C VAL A 256 4.00 -22.92 -7.37
N ASN A 257 4.31 -22.57 -6.12
CA ASN A 257 4.52 -23.55 -5.05
C ASN A 257 3.20 -24.24 -4.71
N LEU A 258 3.14 -25.56 -4.90
CA LEU A 258 1.95 -26.38 -4.66
C LEU A 258 1.75 -26.74 -3.19
N SER A 259 2.81 -26.65 -2.38
CA SER A 259 2.79 -27.03 -0.97
C SER A 259 3.46 -25.95 -0.11
N PRO A 260 2.83 -24.79 0.08
CA PRO A 260 3.28 -23.82 1.08
C PRO A 260 3.33 -24.47 2.46
N ASP A 261 4.35 -24.13 3.24
CA ASP A 261 4.39 -24.47 4.67
C ASP A 261 3.40 -23.58 5.43
N TRP A 262 2.16 -24.05 5.53
CA TRP A 262 1.03 -23.28 6.06
C TRP A 262 1.26 -22.76 7.48
N ASP A 263 2.07 -23.43 8.28
CA ASP A 263 2.33 -23.06 9.68
C ASP A 263 3.19 -21.80 9.81
N ASN A 264 3.94 -21.44 8.76
CA ASN A 264 4.65 -20.17 8.70
C ASN A 264 3.75 -18.96 8.48
N PHE A 265 2.49 -19.17 8.07
CA PHE A 265 1.58 -18.09 7.71
C PHE A 265 0.51 -17.85 8.78
N LYS A 266 0.31 -16.56 9.10
CA LYS A 266 -0.71 -16.08 10.03
C LYS A 266 -1.77 -15.30 9.28
N VAL A 267 -2.97 -15.26 9.85
CA VAL A 267 -4.03 -14.37 9.37
C VAL A 267 -3.68 -12.94 9.80
N LEU A 268 -3.61 -12.06 8.80
CA LEU A 268 -3.48 -10.61 8.99
C LEU A 268 -4.83 -9.98 8.65
N THR A 269 -5.31 -9.10 9.53
CA THR A 269 -6.61 -8.43 9.37
C THR A 269 -6.44 -6.91 9.20
N TYR A 270 -7.38 -6.31 8.47
CA TYR A 270 -7.38 -4.92 8.04
C TYR A 270 -8.83 -4.41 7.97
N GLN A 271 -9.02 -3.09 7.86
CA GLN A 271 -10.34 -2.49 7.61
C GLN A 271 -11.41 -2.90 8.63
N ASN A 272 -11.05 -2.85 9.92
CA ASN A 272 -11.87 -3.31 11.05
C ASN A 272 -12.26 -4.79 10.91
N ASP A 273 -11.25 -5.65 10.68
CA ASP A 273 -11.36 -7.10 10.54
C ASP A 273 -12.27 -7.61 9.39
N ARG A 274 -12.64 -6.74 8.46
CA ARG A 274 -13.43 -7.11 7.26
C ARG A 274 -12.58 -7.67 6.13
N ILE A 275 -11.33 -7.22 6.04
CA ILE A 275 -10.38 -7.67 5.02
C ILE A 275 -9.25 -8.44 5.68
N PHE A 276 -8.84 -9.55 5.09
CA PHE A 276 -7.80 -10.41 5.64
C PHE A 276 -6.98 -11.11 4.56
N CYS A 277 -5.80 -11.60 4.92
CA CYS A 277 -4.94 -12.42 4.07
C CYS A 277 -4.02 -13.31 4.91
N LEU A 278 -3.35 -14.29 4.28
CA LEU A 278 -2.25 -15.01 4.91
C LEU A 278 -0.93 -14.31 4.62
N GLY A 279 -0.11 -14.15 5.67
CA GLY A 279 1.22 -13.61 5.56
C GLY A 279 2.18 -14.14 6.62
N ILE A 280 3.45 -14.26 6.24
CA ILE A 280 4.55 -14.36 7.20
C ILE A 280 4.71 -12.94 7.76
N GLY A 281 4.24 -12.69 8.99
CA GLY A 281 4.11 -11.34 9.55
C GLY A 281 5.38 -10.47 9.52
N GLY A 282 5.23 -9.16 9.76
CA GLY A 282 6.32 -8.17 9.74
C GLY A 282 6.20 -7.16 8.59
N ALA A 283 7.32 -6.55 8.22
CA ALA A 283 7.43 -5.45 7.24
C ALA A 283 7.00 -5.81 5.80
N SER A 284 6.92 -7.11 5.47
CA SER A 284 6.51 -7.57 4.16
C SER A 284 5.48 -8.67 4.27
N ARG A 285 4.24 -8.35 3.87
CA ARG A 285 3.14 -9.29 3.65
C ARG A 285 3.54 -10.29 2.57
N MET A 286 4.21 -11.36 2.96
CA MET A 286 4.63 -12.42 2.03
C MET A 286 3.57 -13.53 2.05
N SER A 287 2.87 -13.65 0.93
CA SER A 287 1.79 -14.61 0.74
C SER A 287 2.28 -16.04 0.53
N PRO A 288 1.43 -17.05 0.81
CA PRO A 288 1.66 -18.45 0.41
C PRO A 288 1.78 -18.64 -1.11
N ILE A 289 1.19 -17.76 -1.93
CA ILE A 289 1.27 -17.85 -3.39
C ILE A 289 2.61 -17.31 -3.85
N GLN A 290 3.53 -18.22 -4.13
CA GLN A 290 4.91 -17.92 -4.51
C GLN A 290 5.28 -18.66 -5.80
N PHE A 291 5.99 -17.98 -6.68
CA PHE A 291 6.46 -18.52 -7.95
C PHE A 291 7.97 -18.68 -7.94
N PHE A 292 8.45 -19.80 -8.49
CA PHE A 292 9.85 -20.16 -8.56
C PHE A 292 10.26 -20.44 -10.01
N ASN A 293 11.45 -19.99 -10.40
CA ASN A 293 12.03 -20.34 -11.70
C ASN A 293 12.60 -21.78 -11.70
N ALA A 294 13.17 -22.20 -12.83
CA ALA A 294 13.77 -23.54 -12.98
C ALA A 294 14.93 -23.81 -11.99
N ASP A 295 15.65 -22.78 -11.55
CA ASP A 295 16.75 -22.88 -10.59
C ASP A 295 16.25 -22.94 -9.13
N GLY A 296 14.94 -22.96 -8.90
CA GLY A 296 14.37 -22.93 -7.56
C GLY A 296 14.45 -21.56 -6.87
N LYS A 297 14.76 -20.49 -7.61
CA LYS A 297 14.76 -19.11 -7.09
C LYS A 297 13.35 -18.53 -7.14
N ARG A 298 12.88 -17.96 -6.02
CA ARG A 298 11.61 -17.23 -5.97
C ARG A 298 11.69 -15.98 -6.87
N ILE A 299 10.76 -15.86 -7.80
CA ILE A 299 10.67 -14.74 -8.75
C ILE A 299 9.51 -13.80 -8.48
N PHE A 300 8.45 -14.28 -7.84
CA PHE A 300 7.24 -13.49 -7.61
C PHE A 300 6.43 -14.05 -6.44
N SER A 301 5.61 -13.21 -5.83
CA SER A 301 4.59 -13.62 -4.87
C SER A 301 3.34 -12.75 -5.07
N TRP A 302 2.20 -13.39 -5.26
CA TRP A 302 0.92 -12.69 -5.36
C TRP A 302 0.31 -12.57 -3.95
N ASN A 303 -0.02 -11.34 -3.54
CA ASN A 303 -0.47 -11.03 -2.17
C ASN A 303 -1.93 -10.56 -2.14
N PRO A 304 -2.90 -11.42 -2.49
CA PRO A 304 -4.30 -11.04 -2.54
C PRO A 304 -4.87 -10.76 -1.15
N PHE A 305 -5.88 -9.88 -1.12
CA PHE A 305 -6.78 -9.72 0.02
C PHE A 305 -8.08 -10.49 -0.19
N PHE A 306 -8.71 -10.86 0.92
CA PHE A 306 -9.97 -11.57 0.96
C PHE A 306 -10.94 -10.87 1.91
N ALA A 307 -12.23 -11.06 1.64
CA ALA A 307 -13.30 -10.65 2.53
C ALA A 307 -14.41 -11.72 2.54
N VAL A 308 -15.28 -11.67 3.55
CA VAL A 308 -16.50 -12.48 3.56
C VAL A 308 -17.68 -11.63 3.15
N ILE A 309 -18.19 -11.88 1.94
CA ILE A 309 -19.36 -11.22 1.37
C ILE A 309 -20.37 -12.31 1.00
N ASP A 310 -21.63 -12.15 1.41
CA ASP A 310 -22.69 -13.14 1.20
C ASP A 310 -22.29 -14.56 1.63
N ASN A 311 -21.64 -14.64 2.79
CA ASN A 311 -21.12 -15.87 3.41
C ASN A 311 -20.03 -16.61 2.59
N LYS A 312 -19.48 -15.99 1.55
CA LYS A 312 -18.41 -16.54 0.70
C LYS A 312 -17.11 -15.78 0.92
N VAL A 313 -15.99 -16.51 0.94
CA VAL A 313 -14.66 -15.89 0.89
C VAL A 313 -14.42 -15.48 -0.56
N VAL A 314 -14.25 -14.18 -0.80
CA VAL A 314 -14.03 -13.62 -2.13
C VAL A 314 -12.76 -12.79 -2.14
N LEU A 315 -12.11 -12.70 -3.30
CA LEU A 315 -11.01 -11.79 -3.49
C LEU A 315 -11.53 -10.36 -3.56
N VAL A 316 -10.91 -9.49 -2.79
CA VAL A 316 -11.12 -8.05 -2.82
C VAL A 316 -9.75 -7.41 -2.94
N ARG A 317 -9.69 -6.20 -3.48
CA ARG A 317 -8.47 -5.36 -3.47
C ARG A 317 -7.20 -6.14 -3.78
#